data_AF-A0A662N033-F1
#
_entry.id   AF-A0A662N033-F1
#
_cell.length_a   1.000
_cell.length_b   1.000
_cell.length_c   1.000
_cell.angle_alpha   90.00
_cell.angle_beta   90.00
_cell.angle_gamma   90.00
#
_symmetry.space_group_name_H-M   'P 1'
#
loop_
_entity.id
_entity.type
_entity.pdbx_description
1 polymer ?
#
loop_
_entity_poly.entity_id
_entity_poly.type
_entity_poly.pdbx_seq_one_letter_code
_entity_poly.pdbx_strand_id
1 'polypeptide(L)' 'KYVKKRAKAKTLDEIEEIRKLTLEEIKKDKRWRIIWEIYKIKKQQFPELSDELIIEQAKQQIIALRQLSRLGFV' A
#
# COMPACT_ATOMS: atom_id res chain seq x y z
N LYS A 1 28.68 3.86 -12.16
CA LYS A 1 27.20 3.77 -12.11
C LYS A 1 26.75 2.99 -10.86
N TYR A 2 26.63 3.64 -9.68
CA TYR A 2 26.31 2.97 -8.39
C TYR A 2 24.96 3.40 -7.76
N VAL A 3 24.10 4.08 -8.50
CA VAL A 3 22.89 4.71 -7.94
C VAL A 3 21.73 3.70 -7.75
N LYS A 4 21.70 2.60 -8.52
CA LYS A 4 20.57 1.65 -8.51
C LYS A 4 20.42 0.83 -7.22
N LYS A 5 21.49 0.63 -6.43
CA LYS A 5 21.45 -0.24 -5.23
C LYS A 5 20.72 0.41 -4.05
N ARG A 6 20.88 1.73 -3.82
CA ARG A 6 20.24 2.43 -2.69
C ARG A 6 18.72 2.62 -2.86
N ALA A 7 18.25 2.83 -4.09
CA ALA A 7 16.81 2.97 -4.35
C ALA A 7 16.03 1.67 -4.11
N LYS A 8 16.64 0.50 -4.40
CA LYS A 8 16.03 -0.82 -4.17
C LYS A 8 15.82 -1.11 -2.68
N ALA A 9 16.76 -0.77 -1.81
CA ALA A 9 16.66 -1.02 -0.37
C ALA A 9 15.47 -0.24 0.25
N LYS A 10 15.41 1.08 0.03
CA LYS A 10 14.32 1.94 0.54
C LYS A 10 12.91 1.50 0.13
N THR A 11 12.76 0.88 -1.04
CA THR A 11 11.45 0.42 -1.54
C THR A 11 11.06 -0.94 -0.95
N LEU A 12 12.06 -1.81 -0.68
CA LEU A 12 11.82 -3.06 0.03
C LEU A 12 11.34 -2.78 1.47
N ASP A 13 11.99 -1.80 2.12
CA ASP A 13 11.58 -1.30 3.43
C ASP A 13 10.14 -0.75 3.41
N GLU A 14 9.76 0.03 2.39
CA GLU A 14 8.40 0.56 2.25
C GLU A 14 7.34 -0.55 2.05
N ILE A 15 7.64 -1.60 1.26
CA ILE A 15 6.71 -2.72 1.06
C ILE A 15 6.52 -3.53 2.35
N GLU A 16 7.61 -3.79 3.08
CA GLU A 16 7.50 -4.46 4.39
C GLU A 16 6.74 -3.62 5.41
N GLU A 17 6.94 -2.30 5.39
CA GLU A 17 6.18 -1.36 6.20
C GLU A 17 4.68 -1.47 5.88
N ILE A 18 4.29 -1.40 4.60
CA ILE A 18 2.89 -1.53 4.16
C ILE A 18 2.24 -2.83 4.65
N ARG A 19 2.98 -3.95 4.62
CA ARG A 19 2.46 -5.25 5.08
C ARG A 19 2.10 -5.23 6.57
N LYS A 20 2.93 -4.57 7.39
CA LYS A 20 2.76 -4.52 8.84
C LYS A 20 1.74 -3.48 9.31
N LEU A 21 1.30 -2.57 8.43
CA LEU A 21 0.37 -1.51 8.80
C LEU A 21 -0.97 -2.05 9.32
N THR A 22 -1.39 -1.50 10.44
CA THR A 22 -2.75 -1.66 10.99
C THR A 22 -3.70 -0.59 10.44
N LEU A 23 -5.02 -0.83 10.56
CA LEU A 23 -6.03 0.15 10.18
C LEU A 23 -5.86 1.49 10.92
N GLU A 24 -5.50 1.42 12.20
CA GLU A 24 -5.31 2.61 13.03
C GLU A 24 -4.13 3.45 12.55
N GLU A 25 -3.01 2.82 12.20
CA GLU A 25 -1.85 3.50 11.63
C GLU A 25 -2.19 4.13 10.28
N ILE A 26 -2.92 3.40 9.42
CA ILE A 26 -3.37 3.89 8.12
C ILE A 26 -4.28 5.12 8.27
N LYS A 27 -5.13 5.14 9.29
CA LYS A 27 -6.05 6.24 9.56
C LYS A 27 -5.37 7.48 10.16
N LYS A 28 -4.34 7.27 10.99
CA LYS A 28 -3.63 8.35 11.70
C LYS A 28 -2.55 9.00 10.83
N ASP A 29 -1.83 8.22 10.04
CA ASP A 29 -0.69 8.71 9.26
C ASP A 29 -1.12 9.14 7.85
N LYS A 30 -0.81 10.40 7.51
CA LYS A 30 -1.07 10.97 6.18
C LYS A 30 -0.28 10.27 5.07
N ARG A 31 0.85 9.62 5.39
CA ARG A 31 1.64 8.83 4.43
C ARG A 31 0.81 7.72 3.79
N TRP A 32 -0.11 7.13 4.56
CA TRP A 32 -0.94 6.01 4.13
C TRP A 32 -2.34 6.42 3.67
N ARG A 33 -2.54 7.72 3.44
CA ARG A 33 -3.84 8.26 3.00
C ARG A 33 -4.37 7.56 1.75
N ILE A 34 -3.51 7.16 0.81
CA ILE A 34 -3.97 6.45 -0.39
C ILE A 34 -4.56 5.07 -0.02
N ILE A 35 -3.93 4.34 0.90
CA ILE A 35 -4.47 3.06 1.41
C ILE A 35 -5.82 3.30 2.08
N TRP A 36 -5.96 4.37 2.87
CA TRP A 36 -7.21 4.75 3.52
C TRP A 36 -8.33 5.10 2.55
N GLU A 37 -8.04 5.85 1.48
CA GLU A 37 -9.04 6.20 0.47
C GLU A 37 -9.51 4.94 -0.30
N ILE A 38 -8.58 4.05 -0.68
CA ILE A 38 -8.93 2.76 -1.30
C ILE A 38 -9.81 1.92 -0.37
N TYR A 39 -9.45 1.87 0.92
CA TYR A 39 -10.26 1.19 1.94
C TYR A 39 -11.69 1.72 1.97
N LYS A 40 -11.89 3.05 2.02
CA LYS A 40 -13.24 3.64 2.04
C LYS A 40 -14.04 3.28 0.80
N ILE A 41 -13.44 3.39 -0.38
CA ILE A 41 -14.10 3.08 -1.65
C ILE A 41 -14.54 1.61 -1.66
N LYS A 42 -13.64 0.71 -1.28
CA LYS A 42 -13.95 -0.72 -1.21
C LYS A 42 -14.99 -1.05 -0.14
N LYS A 43 -14.94 -0.40 1.04
CA LYS A 43 -15.94 -0.61 2.09
C LYS A 43 -17.32 -0.12 1.68
N GLN A 44 -17.38 0.94 0.89
CA GLN A 44 -18.63 1.42 0.30
C GLN A 44 -19.17 0.49 -0.77
N GLN A 45 -18.29 -0.10 -1.59
CA GLN A 45 -18.66 -1.06 -2.65
C GLN A 45 -19.03 -2.44 -2.10
N PHE A 46 -18.37 -2.88 -1.02
CA PHE A 46 -18.50 -4.21 -0.43
C PHE A 46 -18.67 -4.09 1.10
N PRO A 47 -19.79 -3.51 1.58
CA PRO A 47 -20.03 -3.34 3.01
C PRO A 47 -20.06 -4.66 3.79
N GLU A 48 -20.40 -5.76 3.12
CA GLU A 48 -20.45 -7.13 3.66
C GLU A 48 -19.08 -7.75 3.95
N LEU A 49 -18.00 -7.22 3.36
CA LEU A 49 -16.66 -7.74 3.60
C LEU A 49 -16.09 -7.20 4.92
N SER A 50 -15.27 -8.02 5.58
CA SER A 50 -14.56 -7.62 6.79
C SER A 50 -13.55 -6.52 6.49
N ASP A 51 -13.35 -5.64 7.46
CA ASP A 51 -12.42 -4.52 7.33
C ASP A 51 -10.99 -5.01 7.08
N GLU A 52 -10.61 -6.13 7.71
CA GLU A 52 -9.31 -6.79 7.54
C GLU A 52 -9.08 -7.23 6.09
N LEU A 53 -10.09 -7.85 5.45
CA LEU A 53 -9.99 -8.26 4.06
C LEU A 53 -9.85 -7.07 3.11
N ILE A 54 -10.62 -6.00 3.37
CA ILE A 54 -10.58 -4.78 2.54
C ILE A 54 -9.21 -4.09 2.66
N ILE A 55 -8.66 -4.01 3.87
CA ILE A 55 -7.33 -3.45 4.11
C ILE A 55 -6.26 -4.27 3.41
N GLU A 56 -6.30 -5.59 3.52
CA GLU A 56 -5.33 -6.45 2.84
C GLU A 56 -5.41 -6.27 1.33
N GLN A 57 -6.61 -6.20 0.76
CA GLN A 57 -6.77 -5.89 -0.67
C GLN A 57 -6.21 -4.50 -1.03
N ALA A 58 -6.42 -3.48 -0.20
CA ALA A 58 -5.90 -2.13 -0.43
C ALA A 58 -4.36 -2.10 -0.39
N LYS A 59 -3.75 -2.79 0.59
CA LYS A 59 -2.29 -2.95 0.70
C LYS A 59 -1.72 -3.64 -0.54
N GLN A 60 -2.31 -4.75 -0.98
CA GLN A 60 -1.85 -5.49 -2.16
C GLN A 60 -1.92 -4.64 -3.44
N GLN A 61 -2.98 -3.84 -3.61
CA GLN A 61 -3.09 -2.91 -4.75
C GLN A 61 -1.96 -1.88 -4.74
N ILE A 62 -1.66 -1.25 -3.60
CA ILE A 62 -0.54 -0.30 -3.52
C ILE A 62 0.80 -0.96 -3.77
N ILE A 63 1.04 -2.15 -3.22
CA ILE A 63 2.28 -2.89 -3.46
C ILE A 63 2.43 -3.21 -4.95
N ALA A 64 1.36 -3.67 -5.61
CA ALA A 64 1.35 -3.95 -7.03
C ALA A 64 1.67 -2.69 -7.86
N LEU A 65 1.04 -1.55 -7.55
CA LEU A 65 1.32 -0.28 -8.22
C LEU A 65 2.78 0.15 -8.06
N ARG A 66 3.34 0.04 -6.84
CA ARG A 66 4.76 0.35 -6.57
C ARG A 66 5.70 -0.56 -7.37
N GLN A 67 5.36 -1.85 -7.49
CA GLN A 67 6.13 -2.80 -8.28
C GLN A 67 6.04 -2.53 -9.79
N LEU A 68 4.87 -2.14 -10.30
CA LEU A 68 4.67 -1.78 -11.71
C LEU A 68 5.43 -0.50 -12.09
N SER A 69 5.38 0.54 -11.25
CA SER A 69 6.20 1.75 -11.44
C SER A 69 7.69 1.44 -11.48
N ARG A 70 8.16 0.44 -10.72
CA ARG A 70 9.57 -0.02 -10.76
C ARG A 70 9.94 -0.65 -12.10
N LEU A 71 8.99 -1.33 -12.74
CA LEU A 71 9.19 -2.01 -14.02
C LEU A 71 9.09 -1.05 -15.22
N GLY A 72 8.79 0.24 -14.98
CA GLY A 72 8.72 1.27 -16.03
C GLY A 72 7.46 1.21 -16.86
N PHE A 73 6.38 0.62 -16.34
CA PHE A 73 5.08 0.52 -17.01
C PHE A 73 4.18 1.75 -16.79
N VAL A 74 4.71 2.85 -16.24
CA VAL A 74 4.00 4.13 -16.00
C VAL A 74 4.93 5.28 -16.29
#